data_AF-J4KLM5-F1
#
_entry.id   AF-J4KLM5-F1
#
_cell.length_a   1.000
_cell.length_b   1.000
_cell.length_c   1.000
_cell.angle_alpha   90.00
_cell.angle_beta   90.00
_cell.angle_gamma   90.00
#
_symmetry.space_group_name_H-M   'P 1'
#
loop_
_entity.id
_entity.type
_entity.pdbx_description
1 polymer ?
#
loop_
_entity_poly.entity_id
_entity_poly.type
_entity_poly.pdbx_seq_one_letter_code
_entity_poly.pdbx_strand_id
1 'polypeptide(L)'
;MLPAARIIGRRHFSLLQSMRAVGRSMESHPFERLSKTQKSAPANWAGEAKRFGVQISMFVPGIGLLLGWPLLAAKAVDGHV
;
A
#
# COMPACT_ATOMS: atom_id res chain seq x y z
N MET A 1 7.01 -8.86 -25.95
CA MET A 1 7.60 -8.86 -24.59
C MET A 1 7.05 -10.07 -23.84
N LEU A 2 7.89 -11.05 -23.54
CA LEU A 2 7.50 -12.34 -22.96
C LEU A 2 7.20 -12.20 -21.46
N PRO A 3 6.12 -12.79 -20.91
CA PRO A 3 5.88 -12.76 -19.47
C PRO A 3 6.92 -13.65 -18.77
N ALA A 4 7.74 -13.03 -17.92
CA ALA A 4 8.70 -13.71 -17.06
C ALA A 4 7.97 -14.76 -16.21
N ALA A 5 8.27 -16.03 -16.45
CA ALA A 5 7.79 -17.15 -15.66
C ALA A 5 8.12 -16.91 -14.19
N ARG A 6 7.08 -16.74 -13.37
CA ARG A 6 7.20 -16.71 -11.91
C ARG A 6 7.66 -18.10 -11.45
N ILE A 7 8.96 -18.28 -11.29
CA ILE A 7 9.53 -19.43 -10.60
C ILE A 7 9.03 -19.36 -9.16
N ILE A 8 7.98 -20.15 -8.87
CA ILE A 8 7.51 -20.42 -7.51
C ILE A 8 8.57 -21.32 -6.89
N GLY A 9 9.66 -20.72 -6.41
CA GLY A 9 10.62 -21.40 -5.56
C GLY A 9 9.88 -21.87 -4.31
N ARG A 10 9.63 -23.18 -4.21
CA ARG A 10 9.07 -23.82 -3.01
C ARG A 10 9.98 -23.45 -1.86
N ARG A 11 9.57 -22.51 -1.00
CA ARG A 11 10.26 -22.26 0.26
C ARG A 11 10.11 -23.55 1.07
N HIS A 12 11.15 -24.37 1.10
CA HIS A 12 11.15 -25.57 1.92
C HIS A 12 11.01 -25.13 3.37
N PHE A 13 9.81 -25.31 3.92
CA PHE A 13 9.52 -25.02 5.31
C PHE A 13 10.27 -26.05 6.16
N SER A 14 11.45 -25.68 6.63
CA SER A 14 12.29 -26.54 7.45
C SER A 14 11.81 -26.45 8.90
N LEU A 15 11.13 -27.49 9.37
CA LEU A 15 10.73 -27.64 10.77
C LEU A 15 11.93 -27.56 11.72
N LEU A 16 13.07 -28.13 11.32
CA LEU A 16 14.33 -28.07 12.08
C LEU A 16 14.85 -26.63 12.25
N GLN A 17 14.70 -25.80 11.21
CA GLN A 17 15.07 -24.38 11.28
C GLN A 17 14.19 -23.63 12.28
N SER A 18 12.88 -23.92 12.28
CA SER A 18 11.91 -23.35 13.21
C SER A 18 12.20 -23.79 14.65
N MET A 19 12.46 -25.08 14.89
CA MET A 19 12.81 -25.60 16.22
C MET A 19 14.09 -24.98 16.78
N ARG A 20 15.10 -24.77 15.93
CA ARG A 20 16.35 -24.09 16.32
C ARG A 20 16.14 -22.62 16.66
N ALA A 21 15.22 -21.94 15.98
CA ALA A 21 14.85 -20.56 16.29
C ALA A 21 14.14 -20.46 17.64
N VAL A 22 13.22 -21.39 17.93
CA VAL A 22 12.51 -21.47 19.22
C VAL A 22 13.47 -21.75 20.37
N GLY A 23 14.42 -22.69 20.21
CA GLY A 23 15.43 -22.97 21.24
C GLY A 23 16.27 -21.73 21.59
N ARG A 24 16.67 -20.93 20.59
CA ARG A 24 17.43 -19.69 20.79
C ARG A 24 16.62 -18.56 21.42
N SER A 25 15.28 -18.56 21.29
CA SER A 25 14.42 -17.60 21.99
C SER A 25 14.23 -17.91 23.48
N MET A 26 14.60 -19.11 23.93
CA MET A 26 14.54 -19.49 25.34
C MET A 26 15.86 -19.25 26.08
N GLU A 27 16.93 -18.90 25.36
CA GLU A 27 18.18 -18.47 25.98
C GLU A 27 17.96 -17.10 26.64
N SER A 28 18.49 -16.90 27.86
CA SER A 28 18.42 -15.61 28.56
C SER A 28 19.32 -14.59 27.86
N HIS A 29 18.83 -14.00 26.78
CA HIS A 29 19.48 -12.89 26.11
C HIS A 29 19.20 -11.59 26.87
N PRO A 30 20.21 -10.84 27.35
CA PRO A 30 20.03 -9.61 28.13
C PRO A 30 19.34 -8.47 27.37
N PHE A 31 19.16 -8.62 26.06
CA PHE A 31 18.38 -7.73 25.22
C PHE A 31 17.53 -8.55 24.26
N GLU A 32 16.23 -8.24 24.21
CA GLU A 32 15.31 -8.79 23.24
C GLU A 32 15.76 -8.29 21.84
N ARG A 33 16.40 -9.16 21.06
CA ARG A 33 16.79 -8.79 19.69
C ARG A 33 15.51 -8.66 18.90
N LEU A 34 15.14 -7.43 18.51
CA LEU A 34 14.07 -7.21 17.54
C LEU A 34 14.28 -8.20 16.39
N SER A 35 13.23 -8.95 16.07
CA SER A 35 13.21 -9.92 15.00
C SER A 35 13.79 -9.31 13.72
N LYS A 36 15.05 -9.65 13.40
CA LYS A 36 15.67 -9.30 12.11
C LYS A 36 14.92 -9.94 10.92
N THR A 37 13.91 -10.75 11.20
CA THR A 37 13.05 -11.45 10.25
C THR A 37 12.01 -10.53 9.61
N GLN A 38 11.69 -9.38 10.20
CA GLN A 38 10.81 -8.40 9.55
C GLN A 38 11.57 -7.63 8.48
N LYS A 39 11.66 -8.22 7.28
CA LYS A 39 12.03 -7.47 6.08
C LYS A 39 10.99 -6.37 5.86
N SER A 40 11.45 -5.16 5.57
CA SER A 40 10.56 -4.07 5.12
C SER A 40 9.66 -4.61 4.00
N ALA A 41 8.37 -4.30 4.08
CA ALA A 41 7.44 -4.66 3.02
C ALA A 41 7.98 -4.08 1.70
N PRO A 42 7.94 -4.85 0.59
CA PRO A 42 8.34 -4.33 -0.70
C PRO A 42 7.47 -3.13 -1.05
N ALA A 43 8.07 -2.10 -1.64
CA ALA A 43 7.32 -0.91 -2.03
C ALA A 43 6.22 -1.28 -3.05
N ASN A 44 4.98 -0.93 -2.74
CA ASN A 44 3.81 -1.25 -3.55
C ASN A 44 3.25 0.01 -4.24
N TRP A 45 4.10 0.63 -5.08
CA TRP A 45 3.76 1.85 -5.80
C TRP A 45 2.50 1.71 -6.66
N ALA A 46 2.29 0.54 -7.27
CA ALA A 46 1.11 0.29 -8.11
C ALA A 46 -0.18 0.25 -7.29
N GLY A 47 -0.16 -0.39 -6.11
CA GLY A 47 -1.32 -0.43 -5.21
C GLY A 47 -1.63 0.94 -4.63
N GLU A 48 -0.60 1.69 -4.25
CA GLU A 48 -0.74 3.06 -3.75
C GLU A 48 -1.29 4.01 -4.81
N ALA A 49 -0.76 3.97 -6.03
CA ALA A 49 -1.26 4.76 -7.15
C ALA A 49 -2.73 4.44 -7.48
N LYS A 50 -3.11 3.15 -7.48
CA LYS A 50 -4.51 2.75 -7.69
C LYS A 50 -5.42 3.30 -6.60
N ARG A 51 -5.01 3.17 -5.34
CA ARG A 51 -5.78 3.68 -4.19
C ARG A 51 -5.93 5.20 -4.27
N PHE A 52 -4.85 5.91 -4.59
CA PHE A 52 -4.86 7.35 -4.77
C PHE A 52 -5.78 7.77 -5.92
N GLY A 53 -5.75 7.05 -7.04
CA GLY A 53 -6.65 7.29 -8.17
C GLY A 53 -8.12 7.14 -7.80
N VAL A 54 -8.48 6.10 -7.02
CA VAL A 54 -9.84 5.91 -6.51
C VAL A 54 -10.25 7.08 -5.62
N GLN A 55 -9.39 7.51 -4.69
CA GLN A 55 -9.66 8.65 -3.82
C GLN A 55 -9.87 9.94 -4.62
N ILE A 56 -9.01 10.23 -5.59
CA ILE A 56 -9.17 11.39 -6.47
C ILE A 56 -10.51 11.36 -7.19
N SER A 57 -10.85 10.23 -7.81
CA SER A 57 -12.10 10.11 -8.59
C SER A 57 -13.35 10.33 -7.74
N MET A 58 -13.29 10.01 -6.45
CA MET A 58 -14.43 10.15 -5.55
C MET A 58 -14.54 11.58 -4.97
N PHE A 59 -13.43 12.18 -4.56
CA PHE A 59 -13.45 13.44 -3.82
C PHE A 59 -13.32 14.68 -4.71
N VAL A 60 -12.54 14.62 -5.79
CA VAL A 60 -12.29 15.80 -6.64
C VAL A 60 -13.58 16.34 -7.27
N PRO A 61 -14.50 15.52 -7.82
CA PRO A 61 -15.75 16.03 -8.36
C PRO A 61 -16.63 16.69 -7.29
N GLY A 62 -16.76 16.05 -6.11
CA GLY A 62 -17.57 16.57 -5.01
C GLY A 62 -17.05 17.90 -4.47
N ILE A 63 -15.74 17.98 -4.23
CA ILE A 63 -15.07 19.20 -3.77
C ILE A 63 -15.13 20.28 -4.87
N GLY A 64 -14.91 19.90 -6.13
CA GLY A 64 -14.96 20.80 -7.27
C GLY A 64 -16.34 21.44 -7.44
N LEU A 65 -17.41 20.69 -7.23
CA LEU A 65 -18.77 21.24 -7.24
C LEU A 65 -19.05 22.10 -6.00
N LEU A 66 -18.68 21.62 -4.81
CA LEU A 66 -18.92 22.35 -3.55
C LEU A 66 -18.24 23.71 -3.52
N LEU A 67 -17.01 23.81 -4.05
CA LEU A 67 -16.24 25.05 -4.05
C LEU A 67 -16.42 25.85 -5.35
N GLY A 68 -16.66 25.16 -6.47
CA GLY A 68 -16.76 25.75 -7.80
C GLY A 68 -18.16 26.25 -8.17
N TRP A 69 -19.20 25.97 -7.38
CA TRP A 69 -20.57 26.38 -7.70
C TRP A 69 -20.76 27.87 -7.98
N PRO A 70 -20.06 28.85 -7.34
CA PRO A 70 -20.27 30.26 -7.65
C PRO A 70 -19.74 30.62 -9.04
N LEU A 71 -18.63 29.99 -9.46
CA LEU A 71 -18.09 30.15 -10.81
C LEU A 71 -18.98 29.51 -11.86
N LEU A 72 -19.52 28.31 -11.56
CA LEU A 72 -20.48 27.65 -12.44
C LEU A 72 -21.77 28.48 -12.58
N ALA A 73 -22.27 29.04 -11.48
CA ALA A 73 -23.44 29.92 -11.48
C ALA A 73 -23.17 31.22 -12.26
N ALA A 74 -22.03 31.87 -12.02
CA ALA A 74 -21.64 33.07 -12.74
C ALA A 74 -21.55 32.80 -14.25
N LYS A 75 -20.92 31.69 -14.66
CA LYS A 75 -20.83 31.30 -16.09
C LYS A 75 -22.16 30.90 -16.71
N ALA A 76 -23.10 30.38 -15.93
CA ALA A 76 -24.44 30.05 -16.42
C ALA A 76 -25.31 31.30 -16.60
N VAL A 77 -25.13 32.32 -15.74
CA VAL A 77 -25.92 33.55 -15.74
C VAL A 77 -25.31 34.64 -16.64
N ASP A 78 -23.99 34.61 -16.89
CA ASP A 78 -23.32 35.51 -17.85
C ASP A 78 -23.94 35.34 -19.24
N GLY A 79 -24.69 36.36 -19.69
CA GLY A 79 -25.42 36.37 -20.96
C GLY A 79 -26.91 36.01 -20.89
N HIS A 80 -27.44 35.67 -19.70
CA HIS A 80 -28.88 35.46 -19.46
C HIS A 80 -29.54 36.61 -18.66
N VAL A 81 -28.84 37.74 -18.50
CA VAL A 81 -29.38 39.04 -18.05
C VAL A 81 -29.01 40.10 -19.08
#